data_AF-A0A851GKS2-F1
#
_entry.id   AF-A0A851GKS2-F1
#
_cell.length_a   1.000
_cell.length_b   1.000
_cell.length_c   1.000
_cell.angle_alpha   90.00
_cell.angle_beta   90.00
_cell.angle_gamma   90.00
#
_symmetry.space_group_name_H-M   'P 1'
#
loop_
_entity.id
_entity.type
_entity.pdbx_description
1 polymer ?
#
loop_
_entity_poly.entity_id
_entity_poly.type
_entity_poly.pdbx_seq_one_letter_code
_entity_poly.pdbx_strand_id
1 'polypeptide(L)'
;MKVSKDAARDARRIFRLCTAEGRVDEELLRSAIQKIVDQKPRGYRGILHALKRLVRLDVESRRAVIESAVELDTPTRVQIEKDLTQTYGEGLSFVYRTDASLLGGLRIRVGNDVLDGSVQSRLNRLAEAF
;
A
#
# COMPACT_ATOMS: atom_id res chain seq x y z
N MET A 1 1.62 -21.26 4.93
CA MET A 1 0.99 -21.90 6.11
C MET A 1 -0.53 -21.90 5.91
N LYS A 2 -1.21 -23.05 6.06
CA LYS A 2 -2.68 -23.10 6.02
C LYS A 2 -3.21 -22.41 7.28
N VAL A 3 -3.75 -21.19 7.12
CA VAL A 3 -4.46 -20.49 8.21
C VAL A 3 -5.86 -21.08 8.29
N SER A 4 -6.30 -21.49 9.50
CA SER A 4 -7.67 -21.97 9.69
C SER A 4 -8.67 -20.83 9.43
N LYS A 5 -9.89 -21.17 8.97
CA LYS A 5 -10.94 -20.17 8.70
C LYS A 5 -11.25 -19.34 9.96
N ASP A 6 -11.20 -19.95 11.13
CA ASP A 6 -11.45 -19.29 12.42
C ASP A 6 -10.34 -18.28 12.76
N ALA A 7 -9.07 -18.67 12.62
CA ALA A 7 -7.95 -17.76 12.86
C ALA A 7 -7.97 -16.54 11.91
N ALA A 8 -8.40 -16.74 10.66
CA ALA A 8 -8.57 -15.65 9.70
C ALA A 8 -9.79 -14.75 10.01
N ARG A 9 -10.82 -15.28 10.67
CA ARG A 9 -11.98 -14.51 11.13
C ARG A 9 -11.61 -13.65 12.32
N ASP A 10 -10.92 -14.23 13.31
CA ASP A 10 -10.48 -13.51 14.51
C ASP A 10 -9.49 -12.39 14.16
N ALA A 11 -8.50 -12.68 13.31
CA ALA A 11 -7.55 -11.66 12.84
C ALA A 11 -8.26 -10.48 12.16
N ARG A 12 -9.29 -10.75 11.34
CA ARG A 12 -10.08 -9.69 10.69
C ARG A 12 -10.92 -8.88 11.67
N ARG A 13 -11.43 -9.51 12.73
CA ARG A 13 -12.17 -8.80 13.79
C ARG A 13 -11.25 -7.88 14.57
N ILE A 14 -10.08 -8.38 14.98
CA ILE A 14 -9.08 -7.60 15.72
C ILE A 14 -8.58 -6.45 14.85
N PHE A 15 -8.23 -6.72 13.59
CA PHE A 15 -7.79 -5.70 12.66
C PHE A 15 -8.81 -4.57 12.53
N ARG A 16 -10.11 -4.88 12.34
CA ARG A 16 -11.19 -3.88 12.28
C ARG A 16 -11.34 -3.06 13.56
N LEU A 17 -11.10 -3.66 14.73
CA LEU A 17 -11.12 -2.92 16.00
C LEU A 17 -9.92 -1.98 16.13
N CYS A 18 -8.79 -2.32 15.51
CA CYS A 18 -7.58 -1.50 15.48
C CYS A 18 -7.56 -0.48 14.33
N THR A 19 -8.57 -0.48 13.44
CA THR A 19 -8.69 0.51 12.37
C THR A 19 -9.76 1.52 12.74
N ALA A 20 -9.35 2.75 13.06
CA ALA A 20 -10.26 3.89 13.20
C ALA A 20 -10.13 4.77 11.96
N GLU A 21 -11.25 5.09 11.31
CA GLU A 21 -11.29 6.03 10.16
C GLU A 21 -10.34 5.68 8.99
N GLY A 22 -10.08 4.39 8.76
CA GLY A 22 -9.18 3.94 7.69
C GLY A 22 -7.69 4.02 8.03
N ARG A 23 -7.34 4.39 9.27
CA ARG A 23 -5.97 4.33 9.78
C ARG A 23 -5.85 3.23 10.85
N VAL A 24 -4.83 2.40 10.71
CA VAL A 24 -4.43 1.47 11.78
C VAL A 24 -3.80 2.29 12.90
N ASP A 25 -4.39 2.20 14.08
CA ASP A 25 -3.80 2.71 15.31
C ASP A 25 -2.68 1.75 15.77
N GLU A 26 -1.44 2.22 15.72
CA GLU A 26 -0.27 1.42 16.09
C GLU A 26 -0.26 1.04 17.58
N GLU A 27 -0.73 1.92 18.46
CA GLU A 27 -0.78 1.66 19.90
C GLU A 27 -1.81 0.59 20.22
N LEU A 28 -3.01 0.71 19.62
CA LEU A 28 -4.06 -0.28 19.81
C LEU A 28 -3.64 -1.64 19.24
N LEU A 29 -3.01 -1.66 18.06
CA LEU A 29 -2.49 -2.88 17.44
C LEU A 29 -1.41 -3.54 18.29
N ARG A 30 -0.47 -2.77 18.84
CA ARG A 30 0.59 -3.27 19.71
C ARG A 30 0.00 -3.90 20.97
N SER A 31 -0.96 -3.23 21.60
CA SER A 31 -1.66 -3.76 22.79
C SER A 31 -2.42 -5.06 22.47
N ALA A 32 -3.06 -5.15 21.30
CA ALA A 32 -3.77 -6.34 20.85
C ALA A 32 -2.82 -7.51 20.59
N ILE A 33 -1.68 -7.27 19.93
CA ILE A 33 -0.64 -8.28 19.72
C ILE A 33 -0.09 -8.78 21.05
N GLN A 34 0.19 -7.89 22.00
CA GLN A 34 0.69 -8.27 23.32
C GLN A 34 -0.29 -9.20 24.05
N LYS A 35 -1.59 -8.85 24.07
CA LYS A 35 -2.63 -9.69 24.67
C LYS A 35 -2.74 -11.08 24.02
N ILE A 36 -2.57 -11.17 22.69
CA ILE A 36 -2.59 -12.45 21.97
C ILE A 36 -1.37 -13.31 22.35
N VAL A 37 -0.20 -12.69 22.51
CA VAL A 37 1.04 -13.36 22.91
C VAL A 37 0.97 -13.84 24.36
N ASP A 38 0.31 -13.09 25.24
CA ASP A 38 0.17 -13.43 26.66
C ASP A 38 -0.87 -14.54 26.87
N GLN A 39 -2.06 -14.41 26.27
CA GLN A 39 -3.15 -15.39 26.45
C GLN A 39 -2.98 -16.67 25.62
N LYS A 40 -2.13 -16.66 24.59
CA LYS A 40 -1.85 -17.77 23.65
C LYS A 40 -3.08 -18.62 23.30
N PRO A 41 -4.14 -18.03 22.74
CA PRO A 41 -5.33 -18.77 22.36
C PRO A 41 -5.03 -19.85 21.30
N ARG A 42 -5.93 -20.83 21.17
CA ARG A 42 -5.81 -21.88 20.13
C ARG A 42 -5.66 -21.24 18.75
N GLY A 43 -4.61 -21.62 18.02
CA GLY A 43 -4.36 -21.09 16.68
C GLY A 43 -3.73 -19.69 16.64
N TYR A 44 -3.17 -19.17 17.74
CA TYR A 44 -2.55 -17.84 17.80
C TYR A 44 -1.52 -17.57 16.68
N ARG A 45 -0.72 -18.58 16.28
CA ARG A 45 0.24 -18.44 15.17
C ARG A 45 -0.45 -18.11 13.84
N GLY A 46 -1.61 -18.70 13.59
CA GLY A 46 -2.44 -18.43 12.42
C GLY A 46 -3.05 -17.02 12.46
N ILE A 47 -3.51 -16.60 13.63
CA ILE A 47 -4.06 -15.25 13.86
C ILE A 47 -2.98 -14.20 13.60
N LEU A 48 -1.80 -14.34 14.22
CA LEU A 48 -0.68 -13.42 14.03
C LEU A 48 -0.21 -13.36 12.58
N HIS A 49 -0.15 -14.50 11.89
CA HIS A 49 0.19 -14.54 10.47
C HIS A 49 -0.85 -13.81 9.60
N ALA A 50 -2.15 -14.01 9.86
CA ALA A 50 -3.21 -13.32 9.16
C ALA A 50 -3.21 -11.81 9.46
N LEU A 51 -3.01 -11.43 10.71
CA LEU A 51 -2.92 -10.03 11.14
C LEU A 51 -1.73 -9.32 10.48
N LYS A 52 -0.54 -9.94 10.48
CA LYS A 52 0.65 -9.43 9.78
C LYS A 52 0.35 -9.18 8.29
N ARG A 53 -0.37 -10.09 7.64
CA ARG A 53 -0.76 -9.92 6.23
C ARG A 53 -1.71 -8.73 6.05
N LEU A 54 -2.71 -8.55 6.92
CA LEU A 54 -3.65 -7.44 6.83
C LEU A 54 -2.95 -6.09 7.02
N VAL A 55 -2.13 -5.96 8.05
CA VAL A 55 -1.34 -4.73 8.31
C VAL A 55 -0.41 -4.44 7.14
N ARG A 56 0.26 -5.46 6.60
CA ARG A 56 1.11 -5.28 5.42
C ARG A 56 0.34 -4.74 4.22
N LEU A 57 -0.83 -5.31 3.92
CA LEU A 57 -1.66 -4.86 2.79
C LEU A 57 -2.12 -3.41 2.95
N ASP A 58 -2.45 -3.04 4.17
CA ASP A 58 -2.91 -1.69 4.51
C ASP A 58 -1.76 -0.65 4.50
N VAL A 59 -0.53 -1.05 4.82
CA VAL A 59 0.66 -0.21 4.58
C VAL A 59 0.98 -0.12 3.09
N GLU A 60 0.91 -1.24 2.37
CA GLU A 60 1.18 -1.28 0.92
C GLU A 60 0.14 -0.48 0.13
N SER A 61 -1.15 -0.49 0.51
CA SER A 61 -2.20 0.29 -0.15
C SER A 61 -1.98 1.80 -0.05
N ARG A 62 -1.25 2.24 0.97
CA ARG A 62 -0.93 3.66 1.25
C ARG A 62 0.45 4.07 0.73
N ARG A 63 1.10 3.22 -0.05
CA ARG A 63 2.38 3.53 -0.68
C ARG A 63 2.17 4.01 -2.11
N ALA A 64 2.57 5.25 -2.37
CA ALA A 64 2.60 5.86 -3.69
C ALA A 64 4.04 5.78 -4.25
N VAL A 65 4.26 4.94 -5.24
CA VAL A 65 5.53 4.83 -5.96
C VAL A 65 5.43 5.64 -7.25
N ILE A 66 6.27 6.65 -7.39
CA ILE A 66 6.30 7.56 -8.53
C ILE A 66 7.57 7.28 -9.31
N GLU A 67 7.41 6.76 -10.52
CA GLU A 67 8.48 6.43 -11.46
C GLU A 67 8.49 7.48 -12.59
N SER A 68 9.65 8.10 -12.81
CA SER A 68 9.85 9.11 -13.85
C SER A 68 11.09 8.79 -14.67
N ALA A 69 11.09 9.11 -15.96
CA ALA A 69 12.25 8.91 -16.83
C ALA A 69 13.44 9.81 -16.46
N VAL A 70 13.16 10.97 -15.86
CA VAL A 70 14.15 11.97 -15.43
C VAL A 70 13.87 12.33 -13.99
N GLU A 71 14.91 12.77 -13.27
CA GLU A 71 14.74 13.27 -11.91
C GLU A 71 13.72 14.41 -11.87
N LEU A 72 12.69 14.24 -11.04
CA LEU A 72 11.65 15.24 -10.86
C LEU A 72 12.19 16.40 -10.03
N ASP A 73 11.91 17.62 -10.47
CA ASP A 73 12.18 18.85 -9.76
C ASP A 73 11.28 19.00 -8.53
N THR A 74 11.80 19.66 -7.49
CA THR A 74 11.11 19.85 -6.21
C THR A 74 9.71 20.43 -6.32
N PRO A 75 9.42 21.49 -7.13
CA PRO A 75 8.06 22.04 -7.21
C PRO A 75 7.07 21.05 -7.85
N THR A 76 7.49 20.29 -8.85
CA THR A 76 6.65 19.24 -9.46
C THR A 76 6.35 18.12 -8.48
N ARG A 77 7.32 17.71 -7.65
CA ARG A 77 7.08 16.72 -6.57
C ARG A 77 6.00 17.19 -5.61
N VAL A 78 6.08 18.43 -5.13
CA VAL A 78 5.09 19.01 -4.20
C VAL A 78 3.69 19.05 -4.83
N GLN A 79 3.60 19.41 -6.12
CA GLN A 79 2.32 19.43 -6.82
C GLN A 79 1.73 18.01 -6.95
N ILE A 80 2.54 17.03 -7.33
CA ILE A 80 2.11 15.62 -7.43
C ILE A 80 1.66 15.09 -6.08
N GLU A 81 2.38 15.39 -5.00
CA GLU A 81 2.00 14.98 -3.64
C GLU A 81 0.66 15.57 -3.24
N LYS A 82 0.42 16.85 -3.54
CA LYS A 82 -0.85 17.53 -3.25
C LYS A 82 -2.01 16.89 -4.02
N ASP A 83 -1.83 16.66 -5.32
CA ASP A 83 -2.87 16.10 -6.19
C ASP A 83 -3.21 14.64 -5.80
N LEU A 84 -2.18 13.85 -5.46
CA LEU A 84 -2.36 12.48 -4.99
C LEU A 84 -3.01 12.44 -3.60
N THR A 85 -2.63 13.34 -2.69
CA THR A 85 -3.26 13.44 -1.37
C THR A 85 -4.73 13.85 -1.48
N GLN A 86 -5.07 14.74 -2.43
CA GLN A 86 -6.46 15.13 -2.68
C GLN A 86 -7.29 13.98 -3.26
N THR A 87 -6.70 13.14 -4.10
CA THR A 87 -7.41 12.05 -4.78
C THR A 87 -7.54 10.80 -3.90
N TYR A 88 -6.48 10.43 -3.19
CA TYR A 88 -6.38 9.17 -2.44
C TYR A 88 -6.45 9.33 -0.91
N GLY A 89 -6.45 10.57 -0.40
CA GLY A 89 -6.52 10.90 1.01
C GLY A 89 -5.16 11.09 1.68
N GLU A 90 -5.21 11.49 2.95
CA GLU A 90 -4.03 11.78 3.77
C GLU A 90 -3.32 10.54 4.30
N GLY A 91 -1.98 10.63 4.41
CA GLY A 91 -1.14 9.56 4.97
C GLY A 91 -0.51 8.66 3.91
N LEU A 92 -0.45 9.11 2.66
CA LEU A 92 0.34 8.47 1.60
C LEU A 92 1.84 8.58 1.89
N SER A 93 2.55 7.49 1.68
CA SER A 93 4.01 7.47 1.67
C SER A 93 4.52 7.54 0.23
N PHE A 94 5.22 8.62 -0.11
CA PHE A 94 5.73 8.86 -1.45
C PHE A 94 7.15 8.28 -1.61
N VAL A 95 7.35 7.50 -2.65
CA VAL A 95 8.66 6.93 -3.02
C VAL A 95 8.94 7.28 -4.46
N TYR A 96 9.96 8.11 -4.67
CA TYR A 96 10.40 8.52 -6.01
C TYR A 96 11.47 7.59 -6.53
N ARG A 97 11.34 7.18 -7.80
CA ARG A 97 12.31 6.39 -8.53
C ARG A 97 12.52 6.94 -9.93
N THR A 98 13.76 6.92 -10.38
CA THR A 98 14.10 7.30 -11.75
C THR A 98 14.27 6.02 -12.57
N ASP A 99 13.50 5.89 -13.66
CA ASP A 99 13.55 4.77 -14.58
C ASP A 99 13.59 5.26 -16.02
N ALA A 100 14.80 5.29 -16.60
CA ALA A 100 15.04 5.73 -17.97
C ALA A 100 14.35 4.85 -19.03
N SER A 101 13.89 3.64 -18.68
CA SER A 101 13.20 2.74 -19.62
C SER A 101 11.82 3.26 -20.03
N LEU A 102 11.22 4.16 -19.24
CA LEU A 102 9.94 4.80 -19.54
C LEU A 102 10.02 5.76 -20.74
N LEU A 103 11.25 6.14 -21.16
CA LEU A 103 11.60 7.08 -22.24
C LEU A 103 11.11 8.53 -22.04
N GLY A 104 10.01 8.72 -21.30
CA GLY A 104 9.41 9.99 -20.94
C GLY A 104 8.06 9.79 -20.26
N GLY A 105 7.60 10.83 -19.57
CA GLY A 105 6.34 10.80 -18.81
C GLY A 105 6.48 10.23 -17.40
N LEU A 106 5.34 9.99 -16.77
CA LEU A 106 5.21 9.58 -15.37
C LEU A 106 4.41 8.30 -15.26
N ARG A 107 4.87 7.41 -14.37
CA ARG A 107 4.13 6.23 -13.94
C ARG A 107 3.96 6.30 -12.42
N ILE A 108 2.72 6.38 -11.97
CA ILE A 108 2.38 6.47 -10.55
C ILE A 108 1.66 5.20 -10.15
N ARG A 109 2.11 4.54 -9.09
CA ARG A 109 1.44 3.38 -8.49
C ARG A 109 1.05 3.70 -7.07
N VAL A 110 -0.24 3.77 -6.79
CA VAL A 110 -0.78 3.95 -5.43
C VAL A 110 -1.44 2.66 -4.99
N GLY A 111 -0.77 1.90 -4.12
CA GLY A 111 -1.26 0.59 -3.71
C GLY A 111 -1.44 -0.37 -4.89
N ASN A 112 -2.70 -0.60 -5.28
CA ASN A 112 -3.07 -1.44 -6.43
C ASN A 112 -3.39 -0.64 -7.70
N ASP A 113 -3.55 0.68 -7.60
CA ASP A 113 -3.88 1.52 -8.73
C ASP A 113 -2.61 1.95 -9.46
N VAL A 114 -2.59 1.79 -10.78
CA VAL A 114 -1.47 2.19 -11.64
C VAL A 114 -1.96 3.23 -12.64
N LEU A 115 -1.46 4.45 -12.49
CA LEU A 115 -1.63 5.56 -13.43
C LEU A 115 -0.38 5.59 -14.32
N ASP A 116 -0.50 5.09 -15.53
CA ASP A 116 0.60 5.05 -16.50
C ASP A 116 0.41 6.09 -17.60
N GLY A 117 1.15 7.19 -17.47
CA GLY A 117 1.26 8.25 -18.46
C GLY A 117 2.55 8.20 -19.27
N SER A 118 3.30 7.08 -19.24
CA SER A 118 4.59 6.98 -19.91
C SER A 118 4.47 6.95 -21.44
N VAL A 119 5.50 7.48 -22.11
CA VAL A 119 5.61 7.45 -23.57
C VAL A 119 5.78 6.02 -24.05
N GLN A 120 6.56 5.20 -23.34
CA GLN A 120 6.72 3.77 -23.63
C GLN A 120 5.37 3.04 -23.68
N SER A 121 4.49 3.25 -22.70
CA SER A 121 3.17 2.64 -22.65
C SER A 121 2.26 3.07 -23.81
N ARG A 122 2.38 4.33 -24.26
CA ARG A 122 1.66 4.81 -25.46
C ARG A 122 2.20 4.17 -26.74
N LEU A 123 3.51 4.05 -26.89
CA LEU A 123 4.13 3.39 -28.04
C LEU A 123 3.76 1.90 -28.11
N ASN A 124 3.79 1.20 -26.97
CA ASN A 124 3.39 -0.21 -26.91
C ASN A 124 1.92 -0.39 -27.31
N ARG A 125 1.01 0.48 -26.82
CA ARG A 125 -0.41 0.45 -27.22
C ARG A 125 -0.61 0.71 -28.70
N LEU A 126 0.20 1.56 -29.31
CA LEU A 126 0.15 1.77 -30.76
C LEU A 126 0.66 0.52 -31.49
N ALA A 127 1.78 -0.06 -31.06
CA ALA A 127 2.35 -1.26 -31.67
C ALA A 127 1.41 -2.47 -31.60
N GLU A 128 0.64 -2.64 -30.51
CA GLU A 128 -0.36 -3.71 -30.37
C GLU A 128 -1.62 -3.47 -31.20
N ALA A 129 -1.88 -2.24 -31.65
CA ALA A 129 -3.05 -1.89 -32.46
C ALA A 129 -2.83 -2.10 -33.97
N PHE A 130 -1.60 -2.42 -34.38
CA PHE A 130 -1.22 -2.74 -35.75
C PHE A 130 -0.86 -4.22 -35.89
#